data_AF-A0A1G9ZHU9-F1
#
_entry.id   AF-A0A1G9ZHU9-F1
#
_cell.length_a   1.000
_cell.length_b   1.000
_cell.length_c   1.000
_cell.angle_alpha   90.00
_cell.angle_beta   90.00
_cell.angle_gamma   90.00
#
_symmetry.space_group_name_H-M   'P 1'
#
loop_
_entity.id
_entity.type
_entity.pdbx_description
1 polymer ?
#
loop_
_entity_poly.entity_id
_entity_poly.type
_entity_poly.pdbx_seq_one_letter_code
_entity_poly.pdbx_strand_id
1 'polypeptide(L)'
;MSGLTVRPTQATAPPVGELRPDLEWFRWAGRHPVGALLVTAFVATQVATTLGYFMPAIGLPQLAWPLHNGFVAAPGTPEGTAASYFAGQFMHYLNGIAFVLIFGLLVHPRLPFRDTDLGNLLKATVYVVVLTLISTGLLVPKIYAPHAGYGLFSFGHGWKFPFAVLLWHLLFGVHIAALHNPGRVARLRLEDQRRSADATTPTTGQ
;
A
#
# COMPACT_ATOMS: atom_id res chain seq x y z
N MET A 1 -52.89 -49.30 17.04
CA MET A 1 -52.61 -47.84 17.07
C MET A 1 -51.10 -47.67 17.08
N SER A 2 -50.47 -47.56 15.90
CA SER A 2 -49.03 -47.26 15.80
C SER A 2 -48.86 -45.77 15.57
N GLY A 3 -48.25 -45.09 16.54
CA GLY A 3 -47.91 -43.67 16.45
C GLY A 3 -46.71 -43.47 15.52
N LEU A 4 -46.91 -42.68 14.47
CA LEU A 4 -45.88 -42.30 13.52
C LEU A 4 -45.12 -41.10 14.10
N THR A 5 -43.95 -41.35 14.68
CA THR A 5 -43.11 -40.29 15.24
C THR A 5 -42.39 -39.56 14.11
N VAL A 6 -42.93 -38.42 13.68
CA VAL A 6 -42.27 -37.52 12.73
C VAL A 6 -41.05 -36.90 13.44
N ARG A 7 -39.85 -37.26 12.99
CA ARG A 7 -38.63 -36.57 13.45
C ARG A 7 -38.65 -35.13 12.92
N PRO A 8 -38.41 -34.12 13.77
CA PRO A 8 -38.31 -32.75 13.31
C PRO A 8 -37.10 -32.64 12.38
N THR A 9 -37.34 -32.13 11.17
CA THR A 9 -36.29 -31.81 10.21
C THR A 9 -35.38 -30.76 10.86
N GLN A 10 -34.16 -31.15 11.21
CA GLN A 10 -33.14 -30.22 11.67
C GLN A 10 -32.92 -29.20 10.55
N ALA A 11 -33.34 -27.96 10.76
CA ALA A 11 -33.05 -26.87 9.86
C ALA A 11 -31.52 -26.73 9.80
N THR A 12 -30.93 -27.18 8.69
CA THR A 12 -29.51 -26.95 8.41
C THR A 12 -29.30 -25.44 8.37
N ALA A 13 -28.41 -24.94 9.22
CA ALA A 13 -28.01 -23.54 9.17
C ALA A 13 -27.60 -23.21 7.72
N PRO A 14 -28.01 -22.05 7.18
CA PRO A 14 -27.63 -21.66 5.84
C PRO A 14 -26.09 -21.72 5.74
N PRO A 15 -25.53 -22.20 4.62
CA PRO A 15 -24.09 -22.32 4.48
C PRO A 15 -23.47 -20.95 4.77
N VAL A 16 -22.54 -20.92 5.73
CA VAL A 16 -21.76 -19.73 6.02
C VAL A 16 -21.01 -19.41 4.74
N GLY A 17 -21.39 -18.32 4.07
CA GLY A 17 -20.76 -17.91 2.82
C GLY A 17 -19.25 -17.80 2.99
N GLU A 18 -18.49 -18.13 1.95
CA GLU A 18 -17.04 -18.03 1.96
C GLU A 18 -16.61 -16.62 2.40
N LEU A 19 -15.81 -16.54 3.48
CA LEU A 19 -15.25 -15.27 3.93
C LEU A 19 -14.28 -14.77 2.85
N ARG A 20 -14.52 -13.56 2.33
CA ARG A 20 -13.70 -12.90 1.31
C ARG A 20 -13.09 -11.61 1.86
N PRO A 21 -12.00 -11.69 2.67
CA PRO A 21 -11.41 -10.52 3.32
C PRO A 21 -10.95 -9.45 2.34
N ASP A 22 -10.54 -9.88 1.14
CA ASP A 22 -10.19 -9.01 0.03
C ASP A 22 -11.36 -8.09 -0.36
N LEU A 23 -12.56 -8.65 -0.50
CA LEU A 23 -13.76 -7.88 -0.86
C LEU A 23 -14.24 -7.01 0.30
N GLU A 24 -14.23 -7.55 1.52
CA GLU A 24 -14.61 -6.81 2.72
C GLU A 24 -13.70 -5.61 3.00
N TRP A 25 -12.40 -5.74 2.72
CA TRP A 25 -11.46 -4.62 2.76
C TRP A 25 -11.90 -3.48 1.84
N PHE A 26 -12.21 -3.75 0.57
CA PHE A 26 -12.61 -2.69 -0.37
C PHE A 26 -13.98 -2.10 -0.05
N ARG A 27 -14.92 -2.89 0.49
CA ARG A 27 -16.19 -2.37 1.01
C ARG A 27 -15.96 -1.41 2.19
N TRP A 28 -15.10 -1.79 3.13
CA TRP A 28 -14.71 -0.91 4.23
C TRP A 28 -14.01 0.35 3.73
N ALA A 29 -13.07 0.21 2.79
CA ALA A 29 -12.34 1.33 2.21
C ALA A 29 -13.24 2.35 1.51
N GLY A 30 -14.30 1.87 0.84
CA GLY A 30 -15.31 2.75 0.24
C GLY A 30 -16.12 3.57 1.26
N ARG A 31 -16.28 3.06 2.49
CA ARG A 31 -16.96 3.78 3.59
C ARG A 31 -16.00 4.68 4.38
N HIS A 32 -14.70 4.37 4.36
CA HIS A 32 -13.68 5.05 5.16
C HIS A 32 -12.48 5.44 4.28
N PRO A 33 -12.64 6.34 3.28
CA PRO A 33 -11.61 6.59 2.28
C PRO A 33 -10.28 7.10 2.86
N VAL A 34 -10.35 8.02 3.83
CA VAL A 34 -9.14 8.52 4.52
C VAL A 34 -8.53 7.43 5.40
N GLY A 35 -9.34 6.68 6.14
CA GLY A 35 -8.87 5.56 6.97
C GLY A 35 -8.15 4.49 6.14
N ALA A 36 -8.67 4.18 4.95
CA ALA A 36 -8.05 3.25 4.03
C ALA A 36 -6.70 3.74 3.50
N LEU A 37 -6.55 5.04 3.23
CA LEU A 37 -5.26 5.62 2.85
C LEU A 37 -4.24 5.53 3.99
N LEU A 38 -4.65 5.76 5.24
CA LEU A 38 -3.75 5.64 6.40
C LEU A 38 -3.26 4.20 6.61
N VAL A 39 -4.17 3.23 6.52
CA VAL A 39 -3.81 1.80 6.60
C VAL A 39 -2.92 1.40 5.42
N THR A 40 -3.24 1.86 4.21
CA THR A 40 -2.42 1.63 3.02
C THR A 40 -1.00 2.18 3.22
N ALA A 41 -0.87 3.39 3.76
CA ALA A 41 0.42 4.00 4.06
C ALA A 41 1.23 3.17 5.05
N PHE A 42 0.61 2.78 6.17
CA PHE A 42 1.27 1.97 7.19
C PHE A 42 1.80 0.65 6.61
N VAL A 43 0.95 -0.10 5.92
CA VAL A 43 1.32 -1.41 5.35
C VAL A 43 2.37 -1.25 4.25
N ALA A 44 2.16 -0.34 3.31
CA ALA A 44 3.08 -0.15 2.19
C ALA A 44 4.47 0.30 2.69
N THR A 45 4.53 1.23 3.64
CA THR A 45 5.79 1.67 4.24
C THR A 45 6.47 0.54 4.98
N GLN A 46 5.78 -0.15 5.91
CA GLN A 46 6.42 -1.20 6.70
C GLN A 46 6.95 -2.34 5.82
N VAL A 47 6.19 -2.79 4.81
CA VAL A 47 6.64 -3.85 3.91
C VAL A 47 7.85 -3.39 3.09
N ALA A 48 7.79 -2.20 2.48
CA ALA A 48 8.91 -1.68 1.70
C ALA A 48 10.16 -1.52 2.57
N THR A 49 10.06 -0.94 3.77
CA THR A 49 11.17 -0.80 4.72
C THR A 49 11.77 -2.15 5.10
N THR A 50 10.94 -3.14 5.41
CA THR A 50 11.39 -4.50 5.77
C THR A 50 12.16 -5.14 4.63
N LEU A 51 11.63 -5.06 3.40
CA LEU A 51 12.32 -5.59 2.21
C LEU A 51 13.59 -4.81 1.88
N GLY A 52 13.62 -3.50 2.16
CA GLY A 52 14.81 -2.66 2.09
C GLY A 52 15.95 -3.15 2.98
N TYR A 53 15.63 -3.70 4.15
CA TYR A 53 16.62 -4.35 5.01
C TYR A 53 17.14 -5.66 4.46
N PHE A 54 16.32 -6.39 3.69
CA PHE A 54 16.66 -7.71 3.17
C PHE A 54 17.38 -7.68 1.82
N MET A 55 17.52 -6.51 1.19
CA MET A 55 18.24 -6.31 -0.08
C MET A 55 19.64 -6.96 -0.15
N PRO A 56 20.46 -6.99 0.94
CA PRO A 56 21.74 -7.70 0.93
C PRO A 56 21.63 -9.19 0.58
N ALA A 57 20.50 -9.85 0.89
CA ALA A 57 20.28 -11.26 0.57
C ALA A 57 20.28 -11.53 -0.95
N ILE A 58 20.04 -10.51 -1.78
CA ILE A 58 20.09 -10.58 -3.25
C ILE A 58 21.24 -9.74 -3.83
N GLY A 59 22.24 -9.39 -3.03
CA GLY A 59 23.45 -8.69 -3.47
C GLY A 59 23.26 -7.20 -3.76
N LEU A 60 22.16 -6.59 -3.29
CA LEU A 60 21.88 -5.16 -3.34
C LEU A 60 22.24 -4.48 -2.01
N PRO A 61 22.53 -3.16 -1.99
CA PRO A 61 22.80 -2.46 -0.75
C PRO A 61 21.59 -2.45 0.17
N GLN A 62 21.84 -2.53 1.48
CA GLN A 62 20.81 -2.34 2.50
C GLN A 62 20.27 -0.91 2.44
N LEU A 63 18.95 -0.76 2.49
CA LEU A 63 18.29 0.53 2.49
C LEU A 63 17.71 0.83 3.88
N ALA A 64 18.58 1.23 4.80
CA ALA A 64 18.22 1.52 6.18
C ALA A 64 17.63 2.93 6.34
N TRP A 65 16.58 3.26 5.58
CA TRP A 65 15.94 4.59 5.59
C TRP A 65 15.62 5.13 6.99
N PRO A 66 15.15 4.30 7.96
CA PRO A 66 14.93 4.76 9.32
C PRO A 66 16.19 5.30 9.99
N LEU A 67 17.38 4.74 9.75
CA LEU A 67 18.62 5.31 10.31
C LEU A 67 18.93 6.68 9.70
N HIS A 68 18.87 6.80 8.37
CA HIS A 68 19.14 8.06 7.67
C HIS A 68 18.12 9.15 8.01
N ASN A 69 16.83 8.80 8.12
CA ASN A 69 15.81 9.74 8.57
C ASN A 69 16.06 10.21 10.01
N GLY A 70 16.54 9.31 10.87
CA GLY A 70 16.85 9.61 12.27
C GLY A 70 17.97 10.62 12.41
N PHE A 71 19.04 10.45 11.63
CA PHE A 71 20.14 11.39 11.54
C PHE A 71 19.66 12.81 11.17
N VAL A 72 18.70 12.92 10.23
CA VAL A 72 18.14 14.21 9.80
C VAL A 72 17.13 14.78 10.81
N ALA A 73 16.26 13.93 11.37
CA ALA A 73 15.13 14.36 12.18
C ALA A 73 15.45 14.55 13.67
N ALA A 74 16.52 13.95 14.16
CA ALA A 74 16.98 14.08 15.54
C ALA A 74 18.44 14.55 15.57
N PRO A 75 18.74 15.81 15.18
CA PRO A 75 20.09 16.34 15.20
C PRO A 75 20.73 16.18 16.59
N GLY A 76 21.98 15.72 16.62
CA GLY A 76 22.70 15.47 17.88
C GLY A 76 22.53 14.06 18.45
N THR A 77 21.66 13.22 17.87
CA THR A 77 21.63 11.79 18.18
C THR A 77 22.62 11.06 17.25
N PRO A 78 23.57 10.26 17.78
CA PRO A 78 24.50 9.51 16.94
C PRO A 78 23.76 8.53 16.02
N GLU A 79 24.15 8.49 14.74
CA GLU A 79 23.63 7.51 13.77
C GLU A 79 23.97 6.08 14.24
N GLY A 80 23.09 5.13 13.92
CA GLY A 80 23.27 3.72 14.31
C GLY A 80 22.82 3.39 15.74
N THR A 81 22.35 4.38 16.51
CA THR A 81 21.76 4.14 17.83
C THR A 81 20.27 3.76 17.73
N ALA A 82 19.76 3.07 18.76
CA ALA A 82 18.33 2.78 18.88
C ALA A 82 17.48 4.06 18.87
N ALA A 83 17.95 5.13 19.52
CA ALA A 83 17.27 6.42 19.53
C ALA A 83 17.14 7.02 18.12
N SER A 84 18.24 7.05 17.35
CA SER A 84 18.21 7.50 15.95
C SER A 84 17.27 6.63 15.12
N TYR A 85 17.33 5.31 15.30
CA TYR A 85 16.45 4.38 14.59
C TYR A 85 14.98 4.66 14.86
N PHE A 86 14.56 4.79 16.13
CA PHE A 86 13.15 5.01 16.47
C PHE A 86 12.63 6.37 16.01
N ALA A 87 13.42 7.44 16.20
CA ALA A 87 13.07 8.77 15.70
C ALA A 87 12.89 8.76 14.18
N GLY A 88 13.82 8.11 13.47
CA GLY A 88 13.76 8.03 12.02
C GLY A 88 12.71 7.05 11.49
N GLN A 89 12.39 5.98 12.21
CA GLN A 89 11.27 5.08 11.89
C GLN A 89 9.94 5.81 12.02
N PHE A 90 9.76 6.61 13.09
CA PHE A 90 8.58 7.45 13.25
C PHE A 90 8.44 8.42 12.08
N MET A 91 9.51 9.15 11.73
CA MET A 91 9.52 10.03 10.57
C MET A 91 9.29 9.29 9.25
N HIS A 92 9.80 8.07 9.12
CA HIS A 92 9.60 7.26 7.92
C HIS A 92 8.12 6.93 7.70
N TYR A 93 7.39 6.63 8.77
CA TYR A 93 5.94 6.44 8.72
C TYR A 93 5.19 7.73 8.40
N LEU A 94 5.56 8.87 8.99
CA LEU A 94 4.97 10.16 8.64
C LEU A 94 5.15 10.50 7.16
N ASN A 95 6.35 10.25 6.62
CA ASN A 95 6.63 10.41 5.20
C ASN A 95 5.77 9.47 4.35
N GLY A 96 5.65 8.19 4.75
CA GLY A 96 4.78 7.22 4.11
C GLY A 96 3.31 7.68 4.05
N ILE A 97 2.78 8.14 5.18
CA ILE A 97 1.43 8.71 5.28
C ILE A 97 1.26 9.89 4.35
N ALA A 98 2.19 10.85 4.40
CA ALA A 98 2.14 12.04 3.55
C ALA A 98 2.13 11.66 2.05
N PHE A 99 3.01 10.75 1.62
CA PHE A 99 3.09 10.32 0.22
C PHE A 99 1.85 9.55 -0.23
N VAL A 100 1.30 8.64 0.58
CA VAL A 100 0.07 7.94 0.21
C VAL A 100 -1.15 8.86 0.19
N LEU A 101 -1.24 9.84 1.10
CA LEU A 101 -2.28 10.86 1.05
C LEU A 101 -2.17 11.72 -0.21
N ILE A 102 -0.95 12.16 -0.56
CA ILE A 102 -0.69 12.89 -1.81
C ILE A 102 -1.11 12.02 -3.01
N PHE A 103 -0.74 10.74 -3.02
CA PHE A 103 -1.14 9.84 -4.09
C PHE A 103 -2.66 9.73 -4.20
N GLY A 104 -3.35 9.30 -3.14
CA GLY A 104 -4.78 9.02 -3.18
C GLY A 104 -5.65 10.25 -3.41
N LEU A 105 -5.29 11.38 -2.80
CA LEU A 105 -6.12 12.60 -2.85
C LEU A 105 -5.76 13.52 -4.02
N LEU A 106 -4.49 13.55 -4.44
CA LEU A 106 -4.02 14.53 -5.41
C LEU A 106 -3.59 13.89 -6.73
N VAL A 107 -2.75 12.86 -6.71
CA VAL A 107 -2.14 12.33 -7.95
C VAL A 107 -3.06 11.35 -8.67
N HIS A 108 -3.59 10.36 -7.96
CA HIS A 108 -4.46 9.31 -8.51
C HIS A 108 -5.60 9.83 -9.39
N PRO A 109 -6.42 10.83 -8.97
CA PRO A 109 -7.52 11.34 -9.79
C PRO A 109 -7.07 12.14 -11.01
N ARG A 110 -5.80 12.53 -11.11
CA ARG A 110 -5.27 13.37 -12.20
C ARG A 110 -4.52 12.58 -13.27
N LEU A 111 -4.12 11.34 -12.97
CA LEU A 111 -3.43 10.50 -13.94
C LEU A 111 -4.42 9.91 -14.97
N PRO A 112 -4.08 9.89 -16.27
CA PRO A 112 -5.01 9.58 -17.36
C PRO A 112 -5.36 8.09 -17.49
N PHE A 113 -4.79 7.22 -16.65
CA PHE A 113 -5.10 5.79 -16.68
C PHE A 113 -6.50 5.51 -16.14
N ARG A 114 -7.15 4.47 -16.67
CA ARG A 114 -8.48 4.03 -16.21
C ARG A 114 -8.40 3.48 -14.79
N ASP A 115 -9.49 3.59 -14.02
CA ASP A 115 -9.61 2.99 -12.69
C ASP A 115 -9.94 1.49 -12.79
N THR A 116 -9.03 0.72 -13.38
CA THR A 116 -9.01 -0.75 -13.36
C THR A 116 -7.89 -1.23 -12.44
N ASP A 117 -7.82 -2.52 -12.15
CA ASP A 117 -6.74 -3.05 -11.31
C ASP A 117 -5.35 -2.80 -11.93
N LEU A 118 -5.23 -3.01 -13.24
CA LEU A 118 -4.01 -2.67 -13.99
C LEU A 118 -3.78 -1.17 -14.06
N GLY A 119 -4.80 -0.37 -14.35
CA GLY A 119 -4.66 1.08 -14.46
C GLY A 119 -4.25 1.72 -13.12
N ASN A 120 -4.77 1.21 -12.01
CA ASN A 120 -4.38 1.61 -10.67
C ASN A 120 -2.91 1.25 -10.35
N LEU A 121 -2.47 0.05 -10.76
CA LEU A 121 -1.07 -0.35 -10.65
C LEU A 121 -0.16 0.59 -11.46
N LEU A 122 -0.55 0.93 -12.69
CA LEU A 122 0.20 1.88 -13.52
C LEU A 122 0.26 3.27 -12.89
N LYS A 123 -0.84 3.77 -12.30
CA LYS A 123 -0.86 5.04 -11.56
C LYS A 123 0.14 5.04 -10.41
N ALA A 124 0.10 4.01 -9.57
CA ALA A 124 1.03 3.89 -8.45
C ALA A 124 2.48 3.75 -8.93
N THR A 125 2.71 3.00 -10.01
CA THR A 125 4.04 2.81 -10.61
C THR A 125 4.62 4.14 -11.09
N VAL A 126 3.87 4.92 -11.86
CA VAL A 126 4.29 6.26 -12.31
C VAL A 126 4.62 7.15 -11.12
N TYR A 127 3.76 7.15 -10.10
CA TYR A 127 3.98 7.93 -8.89
C TYR A 127 5.29 7.57 -8.19
N VAL A 128 5.54 6.29 -7.94
CA VAL A 128 6.74 5.86 -7.20
C VAL A 128 8.01 5.91 -8.02
N VAL A 129 7.93 5.82 -9.36
CA VAL A 129 9.07 6.13 -10.24
C VAL A 129 9.45 7.60 -10.09
N VAL A 130 8.48 8.53 -10.09
CA VAL A 130 8.78 9.96 -9.83
C VAL A 130 9.42 10.15 -8.45
N LEU A 131 8.90 9.49 -7.40
CA LEU A 131 9.54 9.52 -6.08
C LEU A 131 10.97 8.97 -6.11
N THR A 132 11.25 7.92 -6.88
CA THR A 132 12.59 7.37 -7.06
C THR A 132 13.54 8.40 -7.68
N LEU A 133 13.09 9.11 -8.71
CA LEU A 133 13.88 10.15 -9.38
C LEU A 133 14.21 11.29 -8.41
N ILE A 134 13.23 11.73 -7.61
CA ILE A 134 13.43 12.74 -6.57
C ILE A 134 14.39 12.22 -5.50
N SER A 135 14.21 10.98 -5.05
CA SER A 135 15.03 10.37 -4.01
C SER A 135 16.49 10.26 -4.44
N THR A 136 16.75 9.70 -5.63
CA THR A 136 18.13 9.46 -6.11
C THR A 136 18.77 10.70 -6.70
N GLY A 137 17.99 11.63 -7.27
CA GLY A 137 18.49 12.87 -7.86
C GLY A 137 18.70 14.02 -6.87
N LEU A 138 17.91 14.06 -5.79
CA LEU A 138 17.93 15.16 -4.82
C LEU A 138 18.13 14.67 -3.38
N LEU A 139 17.22 13.84 -2.87
CA LEU A 139 17.13 13.58 -1.43
C LEU A 139 18.38 12.88 -0.89
N VAL A 140 18.78 11.76 -1.49
CA VAL A 140 19.98 11.01 -1.10
C VAL A 140 21.25 11.86 -1.28
N PRO A 141 21.56 12.41 -2.47
CA PRO A 141 22.84 13.08 -2.69
C PRO A 141 23.00 14.42 -1.96
N LYS A 142 21.90 15.07 -1.56
CA LYS A 142 21.95 16.38 -0.92
C LYS A 142 21.65 16.36 0.57
N ILE A 143 20.85 15.40 1.05
CA ILE A 143 20.37 15.37 2.43
C ILE A 143 20.96 14.19 3.20
N TYR A 144 20.81 12.96 2.69
CA TYR A 144 21.20 11.77 3.46
C TYR A 144 22.68 11.42 3.39
N ALA A 145 23.29 11.62 2.23
CA ALA A 145 24.69 11.25 2.02
C ALA A 145 25.38 12.29 1.12
N PRO A 146 25.47 13.56 1.57
CA PRO A 146 26.22 14.56 0.85
C PRO A 146 27.67 14.09 0.67
N HIS A 147 28.23 14.28 -0.52
CA HIS A 147 29.60 13.91 -0.90
C HIS A 147 29.90 12.40 -1.08
N ALA A 148 28.93 11.51 -0.90
CA ALA A 148 29.14 10.07 -1.09
C ALA A 148 29.12 9.61 -2.57
N GLY A 149 28.96 10.54 -3.52
CA GLY A 149 28.91 10.23 -4.96
C GLY A 149 27.60 9.59 -5.45
N TYR A 150 26.57 9.53 -4.60
CA TYR A 150 25.24 9.08 -4.98
C TYR A 150 24.51 10.08 -5.90
N GLY A 151 23.50 9.62 -6.65
CA GLY A 151 22.90 10.34 -7.77
C GLY A 151 22.08 9.44 -8.69
N LEU A 152 21.28 10.06 -9.56
CA LEU A 152 20.39 9.39 -10.53
C LEU A 152 21.12 8.38 -11.42
N PHE A 153 22.38 8.69 -11.73
CA PHE A 153 23.27 7.94 -12.60
C PHE A 153 24.57 7.57 -11.89
N SER A 154 24.52 7.18 -10.60
CA SER A 154 25.70 6.72 -9.84
C SER A 154 26.36 5.43 -10.36
N PHE A 155 26.33 5.21 -11.68
CA PHE A 155 27.13 4.24 -12.41
C PHE A 155 28.63 4.39 -12.16
N GLY A 156 29.12 5.55 -11.70
CA GLY A 156 30.50 5.76 -11.25
C GLY A 156 30.85 5.11 -9.89
N HIS A 157 29.85 4.81 -9.06
CA HIS A 157 29.99 4.18 -7.74
C HIS A 157 29.13 2.90 -7.59
N GLY A 158 28.55 2.42 -8.70
CA GLY A 158 27.76 1.19 -8.79
C GLY A 158 26.26 1.43 -9.05
N TRP A 159 25.73 0.78 -10.09
CA TRP A 159 24.31 0.80 -10.47
C TRP A 159 23.36 0.23 -9.40
N LYS A 160 23.91 -0.59 -8.48
CA LYS A 160 23.14 -1.33 -7.48
C LYS A 160 22.36 -0.41 -6.55
N PHE A 161 22.91 0.74 -6.18
CA PHE A 161 22.24 1.67 -5.29
C PHE A 161 20.97 2.29 -5.91
N PRO A 162 21.05 3.02 -7.04
CA PRO A 162 19.84 3.59 -7.65
C PRO A 162 18.82 2.51 -8.05
N PHE A 163 19.28 1.32 -8.45
CA PHE A 163 18.39 0.19 -8.69
C PHE A 163 17.69 -0.31 -7.42
N ALA A 164 18.40 -0.43 -6.29
CA ALA A 164 17.81 -0.81 -5.02
C ALA A 164 16.75 0.23 -4.58
N VAL A 165 17.04 1.52 -4.74
CA VAL A 165 16.09 2.59 -4.42
C VAL A 165 14.84 2.50 -5.31
N LEU A 166 15.01 2.23 -6.61
CA LEU A 166 13.88 2.01 -7.53
C LEU A 166 13.06 0.80 -7.10
N LEU A 167 13.70 -0.34 -6.82
CA LEU A 167 13.02 -1.55 -6.40
C LEU A 167 12.24 -1.35 -5.10
N TRP A 168 12.82 -0.64 -4.13
CA TRP A 168 12.14 -0.27 -2.89
C TRP A 168 10.87 0.55 -3.14
N HIS A 169 10.95 1.56 -4.02
CA HIS A 169 9.81 2.40 -4.38
C HIS A 169 8.76 1.63 -5.18
N LEU A 170 9.16 0.71 -6.06
CA LEU A 170 8.23 -0.16 -6.78
C LEU A 170 7.47 -1.07 -5.83
N LEU A 171 8.14 -1.65 -4.84
CA LEU A 171 7.50 -2.44 -3.79
C LEU A 171 6.49 -1.59 -3.01
N PHE A 172 6.87 -0.39 -2.61
CA PHE A 172 5.95 0.57 -2.00
C PHE A 172 4.72 0.85 -2.89
N GLY A 173 4.92 1.11 -4.18
CA GLY A 173 3.87 1.38 -5.16
C GLY A 173 2.93 0.20 -5.41
N VAL A 174 3.45 -1.03 -5.47
CA VAL A 174 2.64 -2.25 -5.60
C VAL A 174 1.70 -2.39 -4.41
N HIS A 175 2.17 -2.13 -3.18
CA HIS A 175 1.31 -2.21 -1.99
C HIS A 175 0.29 -1.08 -1.93
N ILE A 176 0.64 0.13 -2.38
CA ILE A 176 -0.34 1.20 -2.59
C ILE A 176 -1.43 0.74 -3.56
N ALA A 177 -1.06 0.21 -4.73
CA ALA A 177 -2.03 -0.23 -5.73
C ALA A 177 -2.89 -1.41 -5.27
N ALA A 178 -2.32 -2.31 -4.46
CA ALA A 178 -3.02 -3.46 -3.93
C ALA A 178 -4.08 -3.08 -2.89
N LEU A 179 -3.85 -2.03 -2.09
CA LEU A 179 -4.72 -1.66 -0.97
C LEU A 179 -5.62 -0.46 -1.28
N HIS A 180 -5.16 0.48 -2.11
CA HIS A 180 -5.94 1.63 -2.56
C HIS A 180 -6.30 1.46 -4.05
N ASN A 181 -7.54 1.05 -4.32
CA ASN A 181 -8.04 0.87 -5.69
C ASN A 181 -9.49 1.39 -5.80
N PRO A 182 -9.69 2.69 -6.09
CA PRO A 182 -11.02 3.31 -6.20
C PRO A 182 -11.91 2.64 -7.24
N GLY A 183 -11.33 2.14 -8.33
CA GLY A 183 -12.07 1.43 -9.37
C GLY A 183 -12.71 0.14 -8.89
N ARG A 184 -11.98 -0.64 -8.07
CA ARG A 184 -12.51 -1.86 -7.45
C ARG A 184 -13.61 -1.53 -6.44
N VAL A 185 -13.42 -0.48 -5.63
CA VAL A 185 -14.46 0.02 -4.70
C VAL A 185 -15.74 0.39 -5.46
N ALA A 186 -15.62 1.12 -6.58
CA ALA A 186 -16.77 1.52 -7.38
C ALA A 186 -17.53 0.32 -7.96
N ARG A 187 -16.82 -0.71 -8.46
CA ARG A 187 -17.44 -1.94 -8.98
C ARG A 187 -18.23 -2.68 -7.89
N LEU A 188 -17.64 -2.87 -6.71
CA LEU A 188 -18.31 -3.54 -5.60
C LEU A 188 -19.56 -2.80 -5.14
N ARG A 189 -19.51 -1.46 -5.09
CA ARG A 189 -20.69 -0.65 -4.77
C ARG A 189 -21.83 -0.85 -5.77
N LEU A 190 -21.52 -0.91 -7.06
CA LEU A 190 -22.51 -1.17 -8.11
C LEU A 190 -23.09 -2.59 -8.01
N GLU A 191 -22.28 -3.58 -7.69
CA GLU A 191 -22.72 -4.96 -7.45
C GLU A 191 -23.66 -5.04 -6.25
N ASP A 192 -23.32 -4.40 -5.13
CA ASP A 192 -24.14 -4.39 -3.92
C ASP A 192 -25.49 -3.66 -4.17
N GLN A 193 -25.48 -2.58 -4.97
CA GLN A 193 -26.70 -1.88 -5.40
C GLN A 193 -27.60 -2.76 -6.28
N ARG A 194 -27.04 -3.51 -7.24
CA ARG A 194 -27.80 -4.44 -8.09
C ARG A 194 -28.45 -5.56 -7.29
N ARG A 195 -27.70 -6.20 -6.38
CA ARG A 195 -28.24 -7.24 -5.49
C ARG A 195 -29.39 -6.73 -4.63
N SER A 196 -29.27 -5.49 -4.14
CA SER A 196 -30.32 -4.86 -3.34
C SER A 196 -31.60 -4.63 -4.16
N ALA A 197 -31.47 -4.20 -5.42
CA ALA A 197 -32.61 -4.01 -6.32
C ALA A 197 -33.33 -5.33 -6.64
N ASP A 198 -32.56 -6.39 -6.94
CA ASP A 198 -33.09 -7.72 -7.23
C ASP A 198 -33.84 -8.31 -6.02
N ALA A 199 -33.32 -8.12 -4.80
CA ALA A 199 -33.96 -8.58 -3.57
C ALA A 199 -35.28 -7.85 -3.25
N THR A 200 -35.46 -6.62 -3.74
CA THR A 200 -36.68 -5.82 -3.53
C THR A 200 -37.72 -5.97 -4.63
N THR A 201 -37.40 -6.67 -5.73
CA THR A 201 -38.36 -6.91 -6.81
C THR A 201 -39.31 -8.03 -6.39
N PRO A 202 -40.61 -7.78 -6.17
CA PRO A 202 -41.54 -8.84 -5.82
C PRO A 202 -41.58 -9.84 -6.98
N THR A 203 -41.48 -11.13 -6.69
CA THR A 203 -41.85 -12.18 -7.64
C THR A 203 -43.33 -12.02 -7.97
N THR A 204 -43.64 -11.23 -9.00
CA THR A 204 -45.00 -11.15 -9.53
C THR A 204 -45.30 -12.45 -10.25
N GLY A 205 -46.03 -13.33 -9.57
CA GLY A 205 -46.76 -14.45 -10.15
C GLY A 205 -46.31 -15.83 -9.69
N GLN A 206 -47.05 -16.39 -8.73
CA GLN A 206 -47.83 -17.62 -8.93
C GLN A 206 -49.17 -17.48 -8.23
#